data_AF-A0A7V6ZPU0-F1
#
_entry.id   AF-A0A7V6ZPU0-F1
#
_cell.length_a   1.000
_cell.length_b   1.000
_cell.length_c   1.000
_cell.angle_alpha   90.00
_cell.angle_beta   90.00
_cell.angle_gamma   90.00
#
_symmetry.space_group_name_H-M   'P 1'
#
loop_
_entity.id
_entity.type
_entity.pdbx_description
1 polymer ?
#
loop_
_entity_poly.entity_id
_entity_poly.type
_entity_poly.pdbx_seq_one_letter_code
_entity_poly.pdbx_strand_id
1 'polypeptide(L)'
;MGYAGCSRPASGAEHMLVHFWECWELASGRIPDFHGAYVGVATLLVLEQYREFLKKGDRFRLIVNKINIIKGREMPKLPVAQVLWKPEPSLSVSATAWAQKGRAIPVYGTTHADYFFGEVPCGRFLFEDEMDEYEKNTGKVIIETIGDGNPLAVPGCILQGHGVFAWGKDPKSAVHNAVVLEEIAKMAFYTEAIPGKNIRLPEYILNKHYSRKHGKNATYGQR
;
A
#
# COMPACT_ATOMS: atom_id res chain seq x y z
N MET A 1 -29.22 -17.57 14.17
CA MET A 1 -28.34 -18.18 13.15
C MET A 1 -27.50 -17.09 12.51
N GLY A 2 -26.32 -16.82 13.09
CA GLY A 2 -25.32 -15.96 12.47
C GLY A 2 -24.28 -16.86 11.82
N TYR A 3 -24.13 -16.79 10.49
CA TYR A 3 -23.15 -17.63 9.78
C TYR A 3 -21.76 -16.98 9.66
N ALA A 4 -21.61 -15.68 9.94
CA ALA A 4 -20.30 -15.05 10.09
C ALA A 4 -20.46 -13.72 10.84
N GLY A 5 -20.16 -13.69 12.13
CA GLY A 5 -20.19 -12.48 12.97
C GLY A 5 -19.07 -11.49 12.63
N CYS A 6 -19.08 -10.92 11.43
CA CYS A 6 -18.15 -9.86 11.03
C CYS A 6 -18.88 -8.80 10.19
N SER A 7 -19.13 -7.63 10.77
CA SER A 7 -19.48 -6.42 10.01
C SER A 7 -18.18 -5.71 9.62
N ARG A 8 -17.86 -5.71 8.33
CA ARG A 8 -16.87 -4.78 7.75
C ARG A 8 -17.66 -3.66 7.04
N PRO A 9 -17.21 -2.40 7.04
CA PRO A 9 -17.82 -1.39 6.18
C PRO A 9 -17.63 -1.86 4.74
N ALA A 10 -18.74 -2.06 4.03
CA ALA A 10 -18.75 -2.56 2.67
C ALA A 10 -18.22 -1.47 1.74
N SER A 11 -16.94 -1.56 1.37
CA SER A 11 -16.29 -0.67 0.40
C SER A 11 -15.89 -1.43 -0.87
N GLY A 12 -16.64 -2.48 -1.23
CA GLY A 12 -16.42 -3.21 -2.47
C GLY A 12 -17.02 -2.49 -3.67
N ALA A 13 -16.69 -2.95 -4.88
CA ALA A 13 -17.18 -2.37 -6.13
C ALA A 13 -18.71 -2.39 -6.21
N GLU A 14 -19.34 -3.41 -5.60
CA GLU A 14 -20.78 -3.54 -5.46
C GLU A 14 -21.38 -2.36 -4.69
N HIS A 15 -20.70 -1.88 -3.65
CA HIS A 15 -21.22 -0.81 -2.80
C HIS A 15 -21.11 0.56 -3.47
N MET A 16 -20.06 0.79 -4.28
CA MET A 16 -19.94 2.01 -5.09
C MET A 16 -20.97 2.06 -6.21
N LEU A 17 -21.29 0.92 -6.83
CA LEU A 17 -22.37 0.83 -7.83
C LEU A 17 -23.73 1.16 -7.21
N VAL A 18 -23.97 0.66 -6.00
CA VAL A 18 -25.22 0.94 -5.26
C VAL A 18 -25.36 2.42 -4.96
N HIS A 19 -24.32 3.07 -4.43
CA HIS A 19 -24.37 4.51 -4.19
C HIS A 19 -24.57 5.31 -5.46
N PHE A 20 -23.96 4.91 -6.57
CA PHE A 20 -24.20 5.54 -7.86
C PHE A 20 -25.67 5.42 -8.29
N TRP A 21 -26.27 4.23 -8.17
CA TRP A 21 -27.69 4.03 -8.48
C TRP A 21 -28.62 4.80 -7.56
N GLU A 22 -28.35 4.80 -6.25
CA GLU A 22 -29.13 5.55 -5.27
C GLU A 22 -29.07 7.06 -5.56
N CYS A 23 -27.89 7.60 -5.85
CA CYS A 23 -27.72 8.99 -6.26
C CYS A 23 -28.45 9.29 -7.58
N TRP A 24 -28.42 8.37 -8.54
CA TRP A 24 -29.11 8.51 -9.82
C TRP A 24 -30.64 8.49 -9.67
N GLU A 25 -31.17 7.61 -8.81
CA GLU A 25 -32.60 7.57 -8.50
C GLU A 25 -33.08 8.85 -7.83
N LEU A 26 -32.33 9.33 -6.83
CA LEU A 26 -32.60 10.60 -6.18
C LEU A 26 -32.54 11.77 -7.17
N ALA A 27 -31.53 11.81 -8.04
CA ALA A 27 -31.42 12.83 -9.09
C ALA A 27 -32.56 12.75 -10.11
N SER A 28 -33.17 11.58 -10.28
CA SER A 28 -34.34 11.35 -11.14
C SER A 28 -35.68 11.54 -10.42
N GLY A 29 -35.67 12.05 -9.18
CA GLY A 29 -36.88 12.29 -8.37
C GLY A 29 -37.51 11.03 -7.78
N ARG A 30 -36.79 9.90 -7.77
CA ARG A 30 -37.22 8.64 -7.16
C ARG A 30 -36.55 8.43 -5.81
N ILE A 31 -37.24 7.75 -4.90
CA ILE A 31 -36.68 7.37 -3.61
C ILE A 31 -36.12 5.95 -3.75
N PRO A 32 -34.82 5.73 -3.49
CA PRO A 32 -34.21 4.41 -3.61
C PRO A 32 -34.76 3.42 -2.59
N ASP A 33 -34.86 2.15 -3.00
CA ASP A 33 -35.29 1.01 -2.18
C ASP A 33 -34.27 0.66 -1.06
N PHE A 34 -34.50 -0.43 -0.33
CA PHE A 34 -33.57 -0.91 0.70
C PHE A 34 -32.17 -1.17 0.14
N HIS A 35 -31.21 -0.32 0.53
CA HIS A 35 -29.79 -0.39 0.19
C HIS A 35 -29.21 -1.83 0.15
N GLY A 36 -29.54 -2.67 1.13
CA GLY A 36 -29.08 -4.06 1.19
C GLY A 36 -29.51 -4.94 0.01
N ALA A 37 -30.68 -4.68 -0.58
CA ALA A 37 -31.15 -5.38 -1.78
C ALA A 37 -30.32 -4.98 -3.01
N TYR A 38 -30.02 -3.69 -3.16
CA TYR A 38 -29.13 -3.21 -4.21
C TYR A 38 -27.71 -3.76 -4.07
N VAL A 39 -27.18 -3.87 -2.85
CA VAL A 39 -25.88 -4.51 -2.60
C VAL A 39 -25.90 -5.98 -3.04
N GLY A 40 -26.98 -6.71 -2.78
CA GLY A 40 -27.14 -8.10 -3.25
C GLY A 40 -27.09 -8.21 -4.78
N VAL A 41 -27.81 -7.35 -5.49
CA VAL A 41 -27.83 -7.31 -6.96
C VAL A 41 -26.48 -6.87 -7.53
N ALA A 42 -25.88 -5.82 -6.97
CA ALA A 42 -24.58 -5.31 -7.39
C ALA A 42 -23.47 -6.34 -7.19
N THR A 43 -23.54 -7.14 -6.13
CA THR A 43 -22.59 -8.24 -5.89
C THR A 43 -22.60 -9.26 -7.03
N LEU A 44 -23.78 -9.64 -7.52
CA LEU A 44 -23.91 -10.59 -8.64
C LEU A 44 -23.36 -10.01 -9.95
N LEU A 45 -23.64 -8.73 -10.22
CA LEU A 45 -23.15 -8.04 -11.42
C LEU A 45 -21.64 -7.88 -11.40
N VAL A 46 -21.07 -7.51 -10.25
CA VAL A 46 -19.62 -7.45 -10.05
C VAL A 46 -19.01 -8.83 -10.25
N LEU A 47 -19.57 -9.89 -9.65
CA LEU A 47 -19.10 -11.26 -9.83
C LEU A 47 -19.10 -11.72 -11.29
N GLU A 48 -20.16 -11.42 -12.05
CA GLU A 48 -20.24 -11.79 -13.46
C GLU A 48 -19.22 -10.99 -14.29
N GLN A 49 -19.07 -9.70 -14.01
CA GLN A 49 -18.05 -8.87 -14.63
C GLN A 49 -16.63 -9.38 -14.33
N TYR A 50 -16.38 -9.87 -13.10
CA TYR A 50 -15.14 -10.54 -12.72
C TYR A 50 -14.94 -11.84 -13.51
N ARG A 51 -15.98 -12.67 -13.70
CA ARG A 51 -15.89 -13.89 -14.53
C ARG A 51 -15.55 -13.56 -15.98
N GLU A 52 -16.16 -12.52 -16.55
CA GLU A 52 -15.84 -12.06 -17.90
C GLU A 52 -14.42 -11.51 -18.00
N PHE A 53 -13.91 -10.85 -16.95
CA PHE A 53 -12.51 -10.44 -16.90
C PHE A 53 -11.54 -11.61 -16.78
N LEU A 54 -11.88 -12.65 -16.00
CA LEU A 54 -11.08 -13.87 -15.89
C LEU A 54 -11.00 -14.64 -17.22
N LYS A 55 -12.06 -14.62 -18.03
CA LYS A 55 -12.07 -15.23 -19.37
C LYS A 55 -11.18 -14.50 -20.38
N LYS A 56 -10.88 -13.21 -20.17
CA LYS A 56 -10.13 -12.36 -21.12
C LYS A 56 -8.60 -12.49 -21.05
N GLY A 57 -8.07 -13.32 -20.15
CA GLY A 57 -6.65 -13.65 -20.10
C GLY A 57 -5.77 -12.50 -19.57
N ASP A 58 -5.35 -12.66 -18.31
CA ASP A 58 -4.25 -12.01 -17.61
C ASP A 58 -4.27 -10.48 -17.35
N ARG A 59 -4.12 -10.18 -16.05
CA ARG A 59 -3.64 -8.94 -15.38
C ARG A 59 -4.67 -7.96 -14.79
N PHE A 60 -5.49 -8.44 -13.84
CA PHE A 60 -6.06 -7.54 -12.83
C PHE A 60 -5.59 -7.91 -11.42
N ARG A 61 -5.19 -6.89 -10.64
CA ARG A 61 -4.91 -6.98 -9.20
C ARG A 61 -5.85 -6.01 -8.48
N LEU A 62 -6.67 -6.52 -7.58
CA LEU A 62 -7.52 -5.71 -6.69
C LEU A 62 -6.73 -5.38 -5.42
N ILE A 63 -6.65 -4.09 -5.07
CA ILE A 63 -6.05 -3.63 -3.81
C ILE A 63 -7.16 -3.06 -2.94
N VAL A 64 -7.42 -3.71 -1.80
CA VAL A 64 -8.41 -3.28 -0.80
C VAL A 64 -7.66 -2.67 0.39
N ASN A 65 -8.02 -1.43 0.72
CA ASN A 65 -7.45 -0.66 1.82
C ASN A 65 -8.51 -0.46 2.90
N LYS A 66 -8.18 -0.84 4.15
CA LYS A 66 -9.06 -0.63 5.33
C LYS A 66 -9.14 0.86 5.62
N ILE A 67 -10.21 1.39 6.22
CA ILE A 67 -10.33 2.84 6.46
C ILE A 67 -10.82 3.07 7.89
N ASN A 68 -10.12 3.93 8.64
CA ASN A 68 -10.50 4.33 10.00
C ASN A 68 -11.25 5.67 9.96
N ILE A 69 -12.44 5.72 10.54
CA ILE A 69 -13.23 6.95 10.64
C ILE A 69 -12.68 7.79 11.81
N ILE A 70 -12.28 9.02 11.54
CA ILE A 70 -11.80 9.99 12.54
C ILE A 70 -12.91 10.98 12.85
N LYS A 71 -13.13 11.25 14.13
CA LYS A 71 -14.11 12.24 14.59
C LYS A 71 -13.65 13.65 14.18
N GLY A 72 -14.38 14.28 13.26
CA GLY A 72 -14.12 15.64 12.80
C GLY A 72 -14.56 16.71 13.81
N ARG A 73 -14.22 17.96 13.50
CA ARG A 73 -14.70 19.16 14.22
C ARG A 73 -16.08 19.58 13.69
N GLU A 74 -16.84 20.30 14.51
CA GLU A 74 -18.19 20.73 14.17
C GLU A 74 -18.21 21.68 12.96
N MET A 75 -18.97 21.34 11.93
CA MET A 75 -19.02 22.03 10.64
C MET A 75 -20.49 22.32 10.28
N PRO A 76 -21.04 23.49 10.65
CA PRO A 76 -22.48 23.76 10.60
C PRO A 76 -23.05 23.86 9.18
N LYS A 77 -22.23 24.28 8.20
CA LYS A 77 -22.66 24.49 6.81
C LYS A 77 -22.35 23.33 5.87
N LEU A 78 -21.63 22.30 6.34
CA LEU A 78 -21.26 21.09 5.58
C LEU A 78 -21.20 19.87 6.53
N PRO A 79 -22.35 19.40 7.05
CA PRO A 79 -22.41 18.34 8.06
C PRO A 79 -21.89 16.98 7.56
N VAL A 80 -21.94 16.71 6.26
CA VAL A 80 -21.38 15.49 5.64
C VAL A 80 -19.85 15.45 5.73
N ALA A 81 -19.18 16.61 5.82
CA ALA A 81 -17.73 16.70 5.96
C ALA A 81 -17.24 16.48 7.41
N GLN A 82 -18.14 16.19 8.37
CA GLN A 82 -17.79 15.88 9.77
C GLN A 82 -17.17 14.48 9.93
N VAL A 83 -17.38 13.60 8.94
CA VAL A 83 -16.82 12.24 8.90
C VAL A 83 -15.52 12.30 8.09
N LEU A 84 -14.41 12.48 8.78
CA LEU A 84 -13.08 12.33 8.18
C LEU A 84 -12.72 10.85 8.16
N TRP A 85 -12.00 10.41 7.15
CA TRP A 85 -11.60 9.02 7.00
C TRP A 85 -10.10 8.92 6.72
N LYS A 86 -9.43 7.97 7.37
CA LYS A 86 -8.01 7.67 7.22
C LYS A 86 -7.86 6.31 6.55
N PRO A 87 -7.46 6.24 5.27
CA PRO A 87 -7.20 4.97 4.63
C PRO A 87 -5.96 4.33 5.26
N GLU A 88 -6.07 3.03 5.47
CA GLU A 88 -5.00 2.12 5.74
C GLU A 88 -4.40 1.60 4.41
N PRO A 89 -3.19 1.01 4.37
CA PRO A 89 -2.40 0.65 5.53
C PRO A 89 -2.15 1.86 6.41
N SER A 90 -2.47 1.71 7.70
CA SER A 90 -1.62 2.32 8.70
C SER A 90 -0.22 1.92 8.26
N LEU A 91 0.59 2.88 7.81
CA LEU A 91 1.88 2.71 7.08
C LEU A 91 2.93 1.82 7.78
N SER A 92 2.55 1.13 8.83
CA SER A 92 3.41 0.59 9.86
C SER A 92 3.15 -0.87 10.21
N VAL A 93 2.28 -1.62 9.54
CA VAL A 93 2.12 -3.05 9.91
C VAL A 93 3.09 -3.90 9.10
N SER A 94 3.09 -3.78 7.77
CA SER A 94 3.81 -4.71 6.92
C SER A 94 5.31 -4.45 6.99
N ALA A 95 5.75 -3.22 6.70
CA ALA A 95 7.15 -2.86 6.73
C ALA A 95 7.75 -2.98 8.15
N THR A 96 6.99 -2.64 9.20
CA THR A 96 7.44 -2.88 10.59
C THR A 96 7.46 -4.36 10.95
N ALA A 97 6.58 -5.21 10.42
CA ALA A 97 6.68 -6.66 10.65
C ALA A 97 7.98 -7.24 10.06
N TRP A 98 8.41 -6.74 8.90
CA TRP A 98 9.74 -7.06 8.35
C TRP A 98 10.88 -6.51 9.23
N ALA A 99 10.72 -5.31 9.77
CA ALA A 99 11.66 -4.71 10.71
C ALA A 99 11.78 -5.56 11.99
N GLN A 100 10.66 -5.98 12.57
CA GLN A 100 10.63 -6.88 13.73
C GLN A 100 11.26 -8.25 13.43
N LYS A 101 11.11 -8.75 12.20
CA LYS A 101 11.77 -9.97 11.72
C LYS A 101 13.28 -9.80 11.55
N GLY A 102 13.78 -8.57 11.41
CA GLY A 102 15.21 -8.30 11.19
C GLY A 102 15.70 -8.74 9.82
N ARG A 103 14.86 -8.63 8.78
CA ARG A 103 15.21 -9.09 7.43
C ARG A 103 14.85 -8.04 6.40
N ALA A 104 15.76 -7.83 5.44
CA ALA A 104 15.54 -6.98 4.27
C ALA A 104 14.31 -7.43 3.48
N ILE A 105 13.62 -6.48 2.82
CA ILE A 105 12.44 -6.78 2.00
C ILE A 105 12.89 -7.18 0.59
N PRO A 106 12.62 -8.43 0.16
CA PRO A 106 12.96 -8.92 -1.17
C PRO A 106 12.32 -8.18 -2.34
N VAL A 107 13.01 -8.19 -3.50
CA VAL A 107 12.43 -7.80 -4.79
C VAL A 107 11.74 -9.01 -5.44
N TYR A 108 10.41 -9.03 -5.41
CA TYR A 108 9.60 -10.06 -6.07
C TYR A 108 8.83 -9.58 -7.31
N GLY A 109 8.74 -8.27 -7.55
CA GLY A 109 7.88 -7.74 -8.60
C GLY A 109 8.27 -6.35 -9.09
N THR A 110 7.74 -5.99 -10.25
CA THR A 110 8.05 -4.73 -10.94
C THR A 110 7.56 -3.48 -10.19
N THR A 111 6.53 -3.60 -9.34
CA THR A 111 6.10 -2.51 -8.46
C THR A 111 7.22 -2.10 -7.51
N HIS A 112 8.01 -3.05 -7.01
CA HIS A 112 9.19 -2.76 -6.20
C HIS A 112 10.27 -2.08 -7.06
N ALA A 113 10.61 -2.70 -8.19
CA ALA A 113 11.66 -2.23 -9.10
C ALA A 113 11.45 -0.82 -9.68
N ASP A 114 10.21 -0.35 -9.76
CA ASP A 114 9.87 0.99 -10.23
C ASP A 114 10.35 2.11 -9.26
N TYR A 115 10.60 1.78 -7.98
CA TYR A 115 10.90 2.78 -6.94
C TYR A 115 12.16 2.46 -6.11
N PHE A 116 12.45 1.18 -5.88
CA PHE A 116 13.62 0.72 -5.13
C PHE A 116 14.47 -0.18 -6.03
N PHE A 117 15.73 0.21 -6.22
CA PHE A 117 16.69 -0.49 -7.07
C PHE A 117 17.48 -1.54 -6.28
N GLY A 118 16.80 -2.63 -5.94
CA GLY A 118 17.35 -3.67 -5.07
C GLY A 118 16.44 -3.91 -3.88
N GLU A 119 16.88 -4.72 -2.92
CA GLU A 119 16.12 -4.96 -1.69
C GLU A 119 15.98 -3.69 -0.85
N VAL A 120 14.95 -3.61 -0.03
CA VAL A 120 14.90 -2.60 1.03
C VAL A 120 15.73 -3.13 2.20
N PRO A 121 16.84 -2.48 2.56
CA PRO A 121 17.75 -3.00 3.56
C PRO A 121 17.15 -2.91 4.97
N CYS A 122 17.56 -3.86 5.83
CA CYS A 122 17.21 -3.89 7.25
C CYS A 122 18.45 -3.60 8.10
N GLY A 123 18.44 -2.47 8.80
CA GLY A 123 19.48 -2.13 9.77
C GLY A 123 19.36 -2.95 11.04
N ARG A 124 20.47 -3.09 11.76
CA ARG A 124 20.57 -3.79 13.04
C ARG A 124 19.82 -3.05 14.17
N PHE A 125 19.71 -3.71 15.32
CA PHE A 125 19.36 -3.05 16.58
C PHE A 125 20.42 -2.01 16.96
N LEU A 126 20.01 -1.01 17.74
CA LEU A 126 20.96 -0.25 18.55
C LEU A 126 21.52 -1.14 19.66
N PHE A 127 22.81 -1.00 19.93
CA PHE A 127 23.46 -1.61 21.08
C PHE A 127 23.13 -0.84 22.36
N GLU A 128 23.33 -1.47 23.52
CA GLU A 128 22.99 -0.90 24.83
C GLU A 128 23.75 0.42 25.09
N ASP A 129 25.00 0.50 24.66
CA ASP A 129 25.85 1.69 24.75
C ASP A 129 25.48 2.80 23.75
N GLU A 130 24.61 2.51 22.77
CA GLU A 130 24.09 3.50 21.82
C GLU A 130 22.79 4.16 22.32
N MET A 131 22.24 3.75 23.46
CA MET A 131 20.91 4.19 23.94
C MET A 131 20.88 5.63 24.49
N ASP A 132 22.00 6.13 25.01
CA ASP A 132 22.07 7.50 25.59
C ASP A 132 21.87 8.60 24.53
N GLU A 133 22.29 8.35 23.28
CA GLU A 133 22.05 9.23 22.13
C GLU A 133 21.14 8.53 21.08
N TYR A 134 20.02 7.97 21.54
CA TYR A 134 19.13 7.10 20.76
C TYR A 134 18.80 7.60 19.34
N GLU A 135 18.30 8.83 19.17
CA GLU A 135 17.90 9.36 17.87
C GLU A 135 19.10 9.58 16.95
N LYS A 136 20.22 10.07 17.49
CA LYS A 136 21.45 10.31 16.73
C LYS A 136 22.07 8.99 16.28
N ASN A 137 22.13 8.01 17.17
CA ASN A 137 22.67 6.70 16.85
C ASN A 137 21.74 5.90 15.92
N THR A 138 20.42 6.09 16.02
CA THR A 138 19.47 5.62 15.00
C THR A 138 19.83 6.17 13.62
N GLY A 139 20.13 7.47 13.53
CA GLY A 139 20.63 8.09 12.30
C GLY A 139 21.93 7.47 11.78
N LYS A 140 22.89 7.18 12.67
CA LYS A 140 24.14 6.49 12.30
C LYS A 140 23.89 5.08 11.76
N VAL A 141 23.00 4.32 12.40
CA VAL A 141 22.61 2.97 11.92
C VAL A 141 21.95 3.03 10.55
N ILE A 142 21.12 4.06 10.27
CA ILE A 142 20.56 4.27 8.93
C ILE A 142 21.67 4.51 7.90
N ILE A 143 22.64 5.37 8.22
CA ILE A 143 23.79 5.64 7.33
C ILE A 143 24.62 4.37 7.10
N GLU A 144 24.91 3.61 8.17
CA GLU A 144 25.58 2.30 8.11
C GLU A 144 24.82 1.32 7.20
N THR A 145 23.48 1.29 7.32
CA THR A 145 22.60 0.41 6.55
C THR A 145 22.56 0.75 5.06
N ILE A 146 22.65 2.05 4.72
CA ILE A 146 22.71 2.51 3.32
C ILE A 146 24.09 2.20 2.71
N GLY A 147 25.16 2.32 3.51
CA GLY A 147 26.53 2.14 3.06
C GLY A 147 26.93 3.15 1.98
N ASP A 148 27.77 2.71 1.04
CA ASP A 148 28.26 3.54 -0.08
C ASP A 148 27.28 3.62 -1.27
N GLY A 149 26.07 3.06 -1.12
CA GLY A 149 25.04 3.06 -2.15
C GLY A 149 24.42 4.44 -2.38
N ASN A 150 23.81 4.64 -3.56
CA ASN A 150 23.02 5.85 -3.81
C ASN A 150 21.70 5.78 -2.99
N PRO A 151 21.50 6.66 -1.98
CA PRO A 151 20.29 6.63 -1.17
C PRO A 151 19.02 6.89 -1.99
N LEU A 152 19.10 7.62 -3.11
CA LEU A 152 17.95 7.83 -3.99
C LEU A 152 17.66 6.64 -4.90
N ALA A 153 18.56 5.66 -4.98
CA ALA A 153 18.31 4.41 -5.69
C ALA A 153 17.45 3.44 -4.89
N VAL A 154 17.62 3.43 -3.56
CA VAL A 154 16.81 2.65 -2.62
C VAL A 154 16.29 3.62 -1.55
N PRO A 155 15.19 4.35 -1.83
CA PRO A 155 14.78 5.52 -1.05
C PRO A 155 14.04 5.18 0.27
N GLY A 156 14.58 4.23 1.02
CA GLY A 156 14.07 3.83 2.32
C GLY A 156 14.79 2.62 2.89
N CYS A 157 14.67 2.43 4.19
CA CYS A 157 15.14 1.27 4.93
C CYS A 157 14.21 0.95 6.09
N ILE A 158 14.40 -0.22 6.69
CA ILE A 158 13.74 -0.63 7.93
C ILE A 158 14.81 -0.87 9.01
N LEU A 159 14.51 -0.62 10.27
CA LEU A 159 15.44 -0.85 11.38
C LEU A 159 14.91 -1.92 12.32
N GLN A 160 15.75 -2.90 12.65
CA GLN A 160 15.33 -4.06 13.42
C GLN A 160 14.74 -3.67 14.77
N GLY A 161 13.53 -4.16 15.06
CA GLY A 161 12.80 -3.85 16.29
C GLY A 161 12.33 -2.40 16.45
N HIS A 162 12.51 -1.54 15.45
CA HIS A 162 12.14 -0.14 15.52
C HIS A 162 11.04 0.19 14.51
N GLY A 163 11.39 0.50 13.26
CA GLY A 163 10.41 1.05 12.33
C GLY A 163 10.94 1.29 10.93
N VAL A 164 10.21 2.13 10.21
CA VAL A 164 10.34 2.34 8.77
C VAL A 164 10.81 3.75 8.50
N PHE A 165 11.84 3.90 7.67
CA PHE A 165 12.39 5.18 7.26
C PHE A 165 12.34 5.28 5.74
N ALA A 166 11.80 6.37 5.21
CA ALA A 166 11.72 6.63 3.78
C ALA A 166 12.11 8.08 3.50
N TRP A 167 12.74 8.29 2.35
CA TRP A 167 13.22 9.61 1.94
C TRP A 167 12.97 9.81 0.44
N GLY A 168 13.26 11.00 -0.05
CA GLY A 168 13.03 11.38 -1.44
C GLY A 168 13.74 12.68 -1.78
N LYS A 169 13.66 13.09 -3.05
CA LYS A 169 14.23 14.36 -3.53
C LYS A 169 13.52 15.58 -2.95
N ASP A 170 12.26 15.39 -2.57
CA ASP A 170 11.37 16.39 -1.97
C ASP A 170 10.38 15.70 -1.01
N PRO A 171 9.68 16.45 -0.13
CA PRO A 171 8.75 15.87 0.83
C PRO A 171 7.63 15.02 0.21
N LYS A 172 7.13 15.39 -0.98
CA LYS A 172 6.06 14.65 -1.66
C LYS A 172 6.58 13.29 -2.12
N SER A 173 7.77 13.24 -2.70
CA SER A 173 8.43 12.00 -3.11
C SER A 173 8.79 11.11 -1.92
N ALA A 174 9.17 11.68 -0.77
CA ALA A 174 9.44 10.92 0.45
C ALA A 174 8.18 10.23 0.99
N VAL A 175 7.05 10.94 1.04
CA VAL A 175 5.74 10.36 1.43
C VAL A 175 5.31 9.29 0.43
N HIS A 176 5.49 9.55 -0.87
CA HIS A 176 5.18 8.56 -1.91
C HIS A 176 6.00 7.28 -1.75
N ASN A 177 7.31 7.40 -1.51
CA ASN A 177 8.19 6.25 -1.29
C ASN A 177 7.82 5.48 -0.01
N ALA A 178 7.36 6.16 1.04
CA ALA A 178 6.86 5.51 2.25
C ALA A 178 5.61 4.64 1.97
N VAL A 179 4.68 5.15 1.15
CA VAL A 179 3.49 4.38 0.73
C VAL A 179 3.90 3.17 -0.10
N VAL A 180 4.80 3.36 -1.06
CA VAL A 180 5.31 2.24 -1.87
C VAL A 180 5.99 1.20 -0.99
N LEU A 181 6.82 1.62 -0.03
CA LEU A 181 7.54 0.75 0.89
C LEU A 181 6.60 -0.18 1.67
N GLU A 182 5.50 0.35 2.19
CA GLU A 182 4.49 -0.46 2.88
C GLU A 182 3.81 -1.45 1.93
N GLU A 183 3.43 -1.03 0.72
CA GLU A 183 2.78 -1.91 -0.26
C GLU A 183 3.71 -3.04 -0.73
N ILE A 184 5.00 -2.75 -0.98
CA ILE A 184 5.96 -3.79 -1.37
C ILE A 184 6.28 -4.74 -0.22
N ALA A 185 6.30 -4.25 1.03
CA ALA A 185 6.44 -5.08 2.22
C ALA A 185 5.26 -6.05 2.38
N LYS A 186 4.04 -5.55 2.18
CA LYS A 186 2.79 -6.33 2.22
C LYS A 186 2.77 -7.41 1.13
N MET A 187 3.08 -7.04 -0.12
CA MET A 187 3.16 -8.00 -1.22
C MET A 187 4.27 -9.04 -1.00
N ALA A 188 5.42 -8.64 -0.48
CA ALA A 188 6.50 -9.58 -0.16
C ALA A 188 6.10 -10.56 0.93
N PHE A 189 5.39 -10.10 1.97
CA PHE A 189 4.83 -10.98 3.01
C PHE A 189 3.90 -12.03 2.41
N TYR A 190 2.92 -11.62 1.58
CA TYR A 190 2.02 -12.58 0.92
C TYR A 190 2.75 -13.51 -0.04
N THR A 191 3.76 -13.01 -0.77
CA THR A 191 4.56 -13.83 -1.67
C THR A 191 5.22 -14.98 -0.91
N GLU A 192 5.83 -14.70 0.24
CA GLU A 192 6.48 -15.73 1.05
C GLU A 192 5.52 -16.65 1.80
N ALA A 193 4.29 -16.20 2.05
CA ALA A 193 3.25 -17.00 2.70
C ALA A 193 2.58 -18.01 1.74
N ILE A 194 2.61 -17.74 0.43
CA ILE A 194 2.06 -18.66 -0.58
C ILE A 194 2.99 -19.89 -0.68
N PRO A 195 2.47 -21.13 -0.55
CA PRO A 195 3.30 -22.33 -0.63
C PRO A 195 4.03 -22.43 -1.97
N GLY A 196 5.32 -22.77 -1.91
CA GLY A 196 6.16 -22.99 -3.08
C GLY A 196 7.51 -22.27 -3.01
N LYS A 197 8.25 -22.29 -4.11
CA LYS A 197 9.54 -21.60 -4.22
C LYS A 197 9.29 -20.11 -4.49
N ASN A 198 9.86 -19.26 -3.63
CA ASN A 198 9.88 -17.82 -3.86
C ASN A 198 10.85 -17.48 -5.00
N ILE A 199 10.35 -16.85 -6.06
CA ILE A 199 11.13 -16.46 -7.24
C ILE A 199 11.42 -14.96 -7.18
N ARG A 200 12.70 -14.60 -7.06
CA ARG A 200 13.15 -13.20 -7.11
C ARG A 200 12.95 -12.61 -8.50
N LEU A 201 12.72 -11.30 -8.54
CA LEU A 201 12.68 -10.58 -9.81
C LEU A 201 14.07 -10.66 -10.48
N PRO A 202 14.18 -11.13 -11.73
CA PRO A 202 15.44 -11.17 -12.45
C PRO A 202 16.05 -9.77 -12.61
N GLU A 203 17.37 -9.68 -12.52
CA GLU A 203 18.11 -8.41 -12.54
C GLU A 203 17.86 -7.59 -13.80
N TYR A 204 17.75 -8.24 -14.97
CA TYR A 204 17.46 -7.54 -16.22
C TYR A 204 16.08 -6.84 -16.22
N ILE A 205 15.10 -7.38 -15.50
CA ILE A 205 13.78 -6.75 -15.34
C ILE A 205 13.86 -5.60 -14.34
N LEU A 206 14.57 -5.79 -13.23
CA LEU A 206 14.86 -4.75 -12.24
C LEU A 206 15.49 -3.52 -12.91
N ASN A 207 16.57 -3.74 -13.66
CA ASN A 207 17.30 -2.70 -14.41
C ASN A 207 16.39 -1.94 -15.39
N LYS A 208 15.57 -2.66 -16.15
CA LYS A 208 14.64 -2.07 -17.13
C LYS A 208 13.59 -1.19 -16.46
N HIS A 209 12.97 -1.66 -15.37
CA HIS A 209 11.91 -0.93 -14.68
C HIS A 209 12.42 0.32 -13.99
N TYR A 210 13.54 0.21 -13.26
CA TYR A 210 14.12 1.34 -12.57
C TYR A 210 14.58 2.44 -13.55
N SER A 211 15.31 2.04 -14.60
CA SER A 211 15.84 2.97 -15.60
C SER A 211 14.75 3.69 -16.40
N ARG A 212 13.58 3.09 -16.56
CA ARG A 212 12.44 3.71 -17.27
C ARG A 212 11.87 4.93 -16.53
N LYS A 213 11.97 4.97 -15.20
CA LYS A 213 11.50 6.09 -14.37
C LYS A 213 12.62 7.05 -13.95
N HIS A 214 13.84 6.54 -13.77
CA HIS A 214 14.94 7.30 -13.17
C HIS A 214 16.17 7.49 -14.07
N GLY A 215 16.18 6.86 -15.26
CA GLY A 215 17.28 6.97 -16.23
C GLY A 215 17.30 8.30 -16.99
N LYS A 216 18.43 8.61 -17.63
CA LYS A 216 18.63 9.83 -18.44
C LYS A 216 17.59 10.03 -19.56
N ASN A 217 16.97 8.94 -20.01
CA ASN A 217 15.91 8.91 -21.03
C ASN A 217 14.59 8.36 -20.47
N ALA A 218 14.18 8.76 -19.26
CA ALA A 218 12.95 8.26 -18.63
C ALA A 218 11.73 8.41 -19.56
N THR A 219 11.07 7.28 -19.88
CA THR A 219 9.95 7.21 -20.85
C THR A 219 8.59 7.03 -20.19
N TYR A 220 8.53 6.90 -18.86
CA TYR A 220 7.28 6.72 -18.12
C TYR A 220 6.73 8.07 -17.63
N GLY A 221 5.47 8.38 -17.95
CA GLY A 221 4.84 9.68 -17.64
C GLY A 221 4.78 10.65 -18.83
N GLN A 222 5.10 10.20 -20.05
CA GLN A 222 4.83 10.99 -21.25
C GLN A 222 3.33 10.95 -21.59
N ARG A 223 2.60 11.92 -21.04
CA ARG A 223 1.58 12.73 -21.71
C ARG A 223 1.33 14.00 -20.90
#